data_AF-A0A1J3CG79-F1
#
_entry.id   AF-A0A1J3CG79-F1
#
_cell.length_a   1.000
_cell.length_b   1.000
_cell.length_c   1.000
_cell.angle_alpha   90.00
_cell.angle_beta   90.00
_cell.angle_gamma   90.00
#
_symmetry.space_group_name_H-M   'P 1'
#
loop_
_entity.id
_entity.type
_entity.pdbx_description
1 polymer ?
#
loop_
_entity_poly.entity_id
_entity_poly.type
_entity_poly.pdbx_seq_one_letter_code
_entity_poly.pdbx_strand_id
1 'polypeptide(L)'
;GYWGGKFGAPHTVPMKVSGKCGSVRFRLIPAPKGTGIVAARASKKLLVAAGVTDVYTCSTGKTKTLGNFIKAGYDALRQTYSYLSPDMWAPTPLAKSPYQEFTDLLKDGGKARGGKKEIEA
;
A
#
# COMPACT_ATOMS: atom_id res chain seq x y z
N GLY A 1 5.30 6.57 -5.34
CA GLY A 1 6.63 7.20 -5.23
C GLY A 1 7.08 7.75 -6.57
N TYR A 2 8.18 8.49 -6.56
CA TYR A 2 8.83 9.06 -7.74
C TYR A 2 10.24 8.47 -7.87
N TRP A 3 10.73 8.29 -9.10
CA TRP A 3 12.10 7.84 -9.32
C TRP A 3 13.12 8.98 -9.17
N GLY A 4 12.77 10.16 -9.68
CA GLY A 4 13.55 11.40 -9.55
C GLY A 4 12.71 12.50 -8.89
N GLY A 5 12.61 13.66 -9.55
CA GLY A 5 11.78 14.76 -9.06
C GLY A 5 10.29 14.42 -8.92
N LYS A 6 9.61 15.13 -8.02
CA LYS A 6 8.17 14.98 -7.71
C LYS A 6 7.28 15.59 -8.80
N PHE A 7 7.36 15.07 -10.02
CA PHE A 7 6.59 15.58 -11.16
C PHE A 7 5.38 14.70 -11.46
N GLY A 8 4.18 15.30 -11.48
CA GLY A 8 2.93 14.63 -11.81
C GLY A 8 2.49 13.60 -10.77
N ALA A 9 1.82 12.54 -11.22
CA ALA A 9 1.35 11.46 -10.34
C ALA A 9 2.49 10.50 -9.95
N PRO A 10 2.45 9.92 -8.73
CA PRO A 10 3.38 8.87 -8.32
C PRO A 10 3.21 7.62 -9.21
N HIS A 11 4.32 7.09 -9.72
CA HIS A 11 4.33 6.02 -10.73
C HIS A 11 5.13 4.77 -10.31
N THR A 12 6.07 4.92 -9.37
CA THR A 12 6.98 3.85 -8.93
C THR A 12 7.01 3.71 -7.41
N VAL A 13 7.64 2.65 -6.90
CA VAL A 13 7.96 2.49 -5.47
C VAL A 13 8.93 3.61 -5.03
N PRO A 14 8.80 4.19 -3.81
CA PRO A 14 9.66 5.28 -3.33
C PRO A 14 11.13 4.88 -3.10
N MET A 15 11.41 3.59 -2.90
CA MET A 15 12.75 3.08 -2.61
C MET A 15 12.87 1.61 -2.99
N LYS A 16 14.09 1.06 -2.89
CA LYS A 16 14.32 -0.37 -3.09
C LYS A 16 13.82 -1.13 -1.85
N VAL A 17 12.84 -2.00 -2.03
CA VAL A 17 12.26 -2.82 -0.94
C VAL A 17 12.36 -4.30 -1.30
N SER A 18 12.45 -5.17 -0.28
CA SER A 18 12.63 -6.60 -0.51
C SER A 18 11.79 -7.47 0.42
N GLY A 19 10.84 -8.20 -0.15
CA GLY A 19 10.03 -9.20 0.53
C GLY A 19 10.67 -10.58 0.53
N LYS A 20 10.37 -11.37 1.56
CA LYS A 20 10.84 -12.77 1.65
C LYS A 20 9.69 -13.69 2.01
N CYS A 21 9.59 -14.82 1.32
CA CYS A 21 8.73 -15.92 1.72
C CYS A 21 9.40 -17.26 1.40
N GLY A 22 9.68 -18.05 2.44
CA GLY A 22 10.45 -19.29 2.30
C GLY A 22 11.85 -19.03 1.72
N SER A 23 12.18 -19.75 0.64
CA SER A 23 13.44 -19.59 -0.09
C SER A 23 13.40 -18.43 -1.11
N VAL A 24 12.24 -17.84 -1.38
CA VAL A 24 12.08 -16.77 -2.37
C VAL A 24 12.35 -15.41 -1.74
N ARG A 25 13.21 -14.63 -2.37
CA ARG A 25 13.40 -13.19 -2.13
C ARG A 25 12.92 -12.42 -3.34
N PHE A 26 12.08 -11.41 -3.14
CA PHE A 26 11.52 -10.57 -4.18
C PHE A 26 11.86 -9.12 -3.89
N ARG A 27 12.55 -8.45 -4.81
CA ARG A 27 12.99 -7.06 -4.66
C ARG A 27 12.31 -6.18 -5.69
N LEU A 28 11.70 -5.11 -5.22
CA LEU A 28 11.18 -4.02 -6.03
C LEU A 28 12.24 -2.92 -6.11
N ILE A 29 12.50 -2.44 -7.31
CA ILE A 29 13.49 -1.39 -7.58
C ILE A 29 12.76 -0.26 -8.32
N PRO A 30 12.88 1.00 -7.85
CA PRO A 30 12.25 2.12 -8.51
C PRO A 30 12.73 2.27 -9.97
N ALA A 31 11.81 2.59 -10.88
CA ALA A 31 12.09 2.71 -12.32
C ALA A 31 11.68 4.08 -12.86
N PRO A 32 12.36 4.59 -13.90
CA PRO A 32 11.96 5.83 -14.57
C PRO A 32 10.59 5.68 -15.23
N LYS A 33 9.90 6.81 -15.41
CA LYS A 33 8.55 6.86 -16.01
C LYS A 33 8.58 6.32 -17.44
N GLY A 34 7.64 5.44 -17.78
CA GLY A 34 7.53 4.81 -19.11
C GLY A 34 8.28 3.49 -19.24
N THR A 35 8.93 3.02 -18.17
CA THR A 35 9.56 1.67 -18.15
C THR A 35 8.51 0.56 -18.21
N GLY A 36 7.35 0.78 -17.60
CA GLY A 36 6.36 -0.25 -17.36
C GLY A 36 6.79 -1.25 -16.27
N ILE A 37 5.98 -2.30 -16.12
CA ILE A 37 6.21 -3.34 -15.11
C ILE A 37 7.10 -4.45 -15.69
N VAL A 38 8.36 -4.48 -15.25
CA VAL A 38 9.34 -5.51 -15.61
C VAL A 38 9.34 -6.60 -14.55
N ALA A 39 8.43 -7.56 -14.72
CA ALA A 39 8.23 -8.67 -13.79
C ALA A 39 7.74 -9.94 -14.50
N ALA A 40 7.87 -11.09 -13.83
CA ALA A 40 7.29 -12.35 -14.28
C ALA A 40 5.75 -12.27 -14.38
N ARG A 41 5.14 -13.07 -15.26
CA ARG A 41 3.68 -13.02 -15.55
C ARG A 41 2.80 -13.10 -14.28
N ALA A 42 3.21 -13.91 -13.30
CA ALA A 42 2.48 -14.06 -12.04
C ALA A 42 2.54 -12.80 -11.16
N SER A 43 3.73 -12.24 -10.92
CA SER A 43 3.90 -11.04 -10.09
C SER A 43 3.47 -9.76 -10.81
N LYS A 44 3.50 -9.72 -12.15
CA LYS A 44 3.02 -8.60 -12.96
C LYS A 44 1.55 -8.29 -12.67
N LYS A 45 0.68 -9.30 -12.57
CA LYS A 45 -0.74 -9.12 -12.22
C LYS A 45 -0.93 -8.50 -10.84
N LEU A 46 -0.13 -8.95 -9.86
CA LEU A 46 -0.13 -8.39 -8.51
C LEU A 46 0.29 -6.91 -8.51
N LEU A 47 1.31 -6.54 -9.30
CA LEU A 47 1.79 -5.15 -9.37
C LEU A 47 0.81 -4.23 -10.09
N VAL A 48 0.12 -4.72 -11.12
CA VAL A 48 -0.99 -4.01 -11.76
C VAL A 48 -2.13 -3.77 -10.77
N ALA A 49 -2.50 -4.79 -9.98
CA ALA A 49 -3.54 -4.65 -8.96
C ALA A 49 -3.13 -3.66 -7.84
N ALA A 50 -1.83 -3.54 -7.55
CA ALA A 50 -1.29 -2.57 -6.61
C ALA A 50 -1.23 -1.13 -7.16
N GLY A 51 -1.53 -0.93 -8.46
CA GLY A 51 -1.49 0.39 -9.09
C GLY A 51 -0.09 0.93 -9.41
N VAL A 52 0.93 0.07 -9.41
CA VAL A 52 2.30 0.47 -9.76
C VAL A 52 2.46 0.44 -11.28
N THR A 53 2.83 1.55 -11.91
CA THR A 53 2.97 1.64 -13.36
C THR A 53 4.36 1.23 -13.83
N ASP A 54 5.39 1.70 -13.13
CA ASP A 54 6.80 1.53 -13.51
C ASP A 54 7.59 0.91 -12.36
N VAL A 55 8.15 -0.28 -12.58
CA VAL A 55 9.00 -0.93 -11.57
C VAL A 55 9.89 -2.01 -12.18
N TYR A 56 11.12 -2.07 -11.71
CA TYR A 56 12.02 -3.20 -11.95
C TYR A 56 11.88 -4.22 -10.83
N THR A 57 11.88 -5.50 -11.17
CA THR A 57 11.82 -6.58 -10.18
C THR A 57 13.03 -7.50 -10.29
N CYS A 58 13.51 -7.95 -9.14
CA CYS A 58 14.57 -8.92 -9.02
C CYS A 58 14.09 -10.02 -8.08
N SER A 59 14.12 -11.28 -8.52
CA SER A 59 13.71 -12.40 -7.69
C SER A 59 14.80 -13.46 -7.61
N THR A 60 15.06 -13.96 -6.40
CA THR A 60 16.07 -14.98 -6.13
C THR A 60 15.43 -16.14 -5.36
N GLY A 61 15.91 -17.37 -5.58
CA GLY A 61 15.41 -18.58 -4.93
C GLY A 61 14.48 -19.40 -5.82
N LYS A 62 13.69 -20.30 -5.21
CA LYS A 62 12.81 -21.23 -5.96
C LYS A 62 11.51 -20.55 -6.39
N THR A 63 11.56 -19.78 -7.47
CA THR A 63 10.43 -19.00 -8.00
C THR A 63 9.34 -19.83 -8.69
N LYS A 64 9.56 -21.13 -8.91
CA LYS A 64 8.53 -22.05 -9.43
C LYS A 64 7.34 -22.23 -8.47
N THR A 65 7.56 -22.08 -7.17
CA THR A 65 6.50 -22.19 -6.17
C THR A 65 5.69 -20.90 -6.12
N LEU A 66 4.59 -20.87 -6.88
CA LEU A 66 3.80 -19.66 -7.14
C LEU A 66 3.27 -18.99 -5.86
N GLY A 67 2.81 -19.77 -4.87
CA GLY A 67 2.30 -19.22 -3.60
C GLY A 67 3.36 -18.42 -2.83
N ASN A 68 4.56 -18.98 -2.66
CA ASN A 68 5.67 -18.29 -1.99
C ASN A 68 6.17 -17.09 -2.82
N PHE A 69 6.17 -17.22 -4.15
CA PHE A 69 6.60 -16.15 -5.03
C PHE A 69 5.68 -14.92 -4.95
N ILE A 70 4.36 -15.11 -5.04
CA ILE A 70 3.39 -14.03 -4.93
C ILE A 70 3.40 -13.45 -3.51
N LYS A 71 3.48 -14.29 -2.47
CA LYS A 71 3.54 -13.84 -1.08
C LYS A 71 4.79 -13.00 -0.80
N ALA A 72 5.94 -13.36 -1.35
CA ALA A 72 7.15 -12.54 -1.26
C ALA A 72 6.98 -11.18 -1.98
N GLY A 73 6.31 -11.15 -3.13
CA GLY A 73 5.99 -9.90 -3.82
C GLY A 73 5.03 -9.00 -3.04
N TYR A 74 3.99 -9.58 -2.43
CA TYR A 74 3.06 -8.87 -1.54
C TYR A 74 3.77 -8.32 -0.30
N ASP A 75 4.63 -9.12 0.33
CA ASP A 75 5.42 -8.69 1.49
C ASP A 75 6.37 -7.53 1.12
N ALA A 76 6.96 -7.55 -0.07
CA ALA A 76 7.77 -6.44 -0.58
C ALA A 76 6.95 -5.14 -0.68
N LEU A 77 5.70 -5.21 -1.18
CA LEU A 77 4.82 -4.05 -1.24
C LEU A 77 4.45 -3.54 0.16
N ARG A 78 4.12 -4.44 1.09
CA ARG A 78 3.82 -4.08 2.49
C ARG A 78 4.97 -3.33 3.14
N GLN A 79 6.21 -3.77 2.90
CA GLN A 79 7.41 -3.12 3.45
C GLN A 79 7.60 -1.69 2.96
N THR A 80 6.97 -1.29 1.85
CA THR A 80 7.01 0.10 1.36
C THR A 80 6.53 1.10 2.41
N TYR A 81 5.49 0.76 3.18
CA TYR A 81 4.99 1.60 4.28
C TYR A 81 5.76 1.41 5.59
N SER A 82 6.49 0.30 5.74
CA SER A 82 7.28 0.06 6.95
C SER A 82 8.57 0.87 6.99
N TYR A 83 9.01 1.40 5.85
CA TYR A 83 10.23 2.20 5.80
C TYR A 83 9.94 3.66 6.13
N LEU A 84 10.69 4.18 7.11
CA LEU A 84 10.60 5.59 7.51
C LEU A 84 11.41 6.47 6.55
N SER A 85 10.74 7.03 5.55
CA SER A 85 11.35 8.01 4.65
C SER A 85 11.36 9.43 5.24
N PRO A 86 12.25 10.32 4.77
CA PRO A 86 12.40 11.67 5.32
C PRO A 86 11.15 12.56 5.29
N ASP A 87 10.20 12.28 4.40
CA ASP A 87 8.92 12.98 4.34
C ASP A 87 8.02 12.69 5.55
N MET A 88 8.25 11.56 6.25
CA MET A 88 7.47 11.13 7.41
C MET A 88 8.16 11.48 8.75
N TRP A 89 9.22 12.28 8.76
CA TRP A 89 9.92 12.67 9.99
C TRP A 89 9.19 13.72 10.83
N ALA A 90 8.25 14.45 10.23
CA ALA A 90 7.47 15.44 10.97
C ALA A 90 6.61 14.75 12.05
N PRO A 91 6.51 15.33 13.26
CA PRO A 91 5.70 14.75 14.33
C PRO A 91 4.23 14.70 13.91
N THR A 92 3.65 13.50 13.90
CA THR A 92 2.22 13.32 13.61
C THR A 92 1.45 13.40 14.93
N PRO A 93 0.52 14.34 15.11
CA PRO A 93 -0.28 14.41 16.34
C PRO A 93 -1.18 13.19 16.44
N LEU A 94 -1.28 12.61 17.63
CA LEU A 94 -2.17 11.48 17.90
C LEU A 94 -3.62 11.98 17.91
N ALA A 95 -4.37 11.67 16.84
CA ALA A 95 -5.80 11.91 16.79
C ALA A 95 -6.55 10.87 17.64
N LYS A 96 -7.78 11.21 18.06
CA LYS A 96 -8.68 10.25 18.70
C LYS A 96 -8.94 9.09 17.74
N SER A 97 -9.06 7.88 18.27
CA SER A 97 -9.40 6.75 17.39
C SER A 97 -10.83 6.92 16.88
N PRO A 98 -11.16 6.44 15.67
CA PRO A 98 -12.53 6.52 15.16
C PRO A 98 -13.56 5.89 16.12
N TYR A 99 -13.15 4.84 16.85
CA TYR A 99 -13.99 4.24 17.90
C TYR A 99 -14.30 5.21 19.03
N GLN A 100 -13.34 6.03 19.47
CA GLN A 100 -13.56 7.04 20.49
C GLN A 100 -14.50 8.14 19.99
N GLU A 101 -14.35 8.61 18.75
CA GLU A 101 -15.19 9.68 18.18
C GLU A 101 -16.63 9.23 17.97
N PHE A 102 -16.84 8.01 17.45
CA PHE A 102 -18.17 7.48 17.15
C PHE A 102 -18.73 6.58 18.27
N THR A 103 -18.22 6.72 19.49
CA THR A 103 -18.64 5.90 20.64
C THR A 103 -20.16 5.94 20.82
N ASP A 104 -20.77 7.13 20.73
CA ASP A 104 -22.20 7.30 20.98
C ASP A 104 -23.06 6.74 19.84
N LEU A 105 -22.59 6.83 18.58
CA LEU A 105 -23.23 6.19 17.44
C LEU A 105 -23.19 4.66 17.53
N LEU A 106 -22.06 4.10 17.97
CA LEU A 106 -21.87 2.66 18.13
C LEU A 106 -22.69 2.09 19.28
N LYS A 107 -22.86 2.84 20.38
CA LYS A 107 -23.74 2.47 21.51
C LYS A 107 -25.21 2.33 21.08
N ASP A 108 -25.69 3.21 20.21
CA ASP A 108 -27.07 3.20 19.72
C ASP A 108 -27.32 2.13 18.62
N GLY A 109 -26.30 1.33 18.27
CA GLY A 109 -26.44 0.17 17.37
C GLY A 109 -26.85 0.53 15.94
N GLY A 110 -26.56 1.75 15.48
CA GLY A 110 -26.95 2.21 14.14
C GLY A 110 -28.45 2.50 13.96
N LYS A 111 -29.25 2.54 15.05
CA LYS A 111 -30.61 3.08 14.98
C LYS A 111 -30.50 4.60 14.84
N ALA A 112 -30.44 5.08 13.60
CA ALA A 112 -30.67 6.49 13.30
C ALA A 112 -31.98 6.89 13.99
N ARG A 113 -31.90 7.74 15.02
CA ARG A 113 -33.10 8.36 15.59
C ARG A 113 -33.72 9.16 14.45
N GLY A 114 -34.80 8.64 13.87
CA GLY A 114 -35.64 9.40 12.96
C GLY A 114 -36.04 10.68 13.67
N GLY A 115 -35.47 11.81 13.25
CA GLY A 115 -35.79 13.10 13.79
C GLY A 115 -37.27 13.38 13.55
N LYS A 116 -38.07 13.38 14.61
CA LYS A 116 -39.30 14.18 14.61
C LYS A 116 -38.84 15.63 14.59
N LYS A 117 -38.93 16.29 13.43
CA LYS A 117 -38.97 17.75 13.40
C LYS A 117 -40.28 18.15 14.06
N GLU A 118 -40.22 18.68 15.28
CA GLU A 118 -41.32 19.46 15.82
C GLU A 118 -41.53 20.67 14.92
N ILE A 119 -42.75 20.79 14.41
CA ILE A 119 -43.23 21.91 13.62
C ILE A 119 -43.91 22.81 14.66
N GLU A 120 -43.26 23.88 15.09
CA GLU A 120 -43.93 24.94 15.85
C GLU A 120 -44.87 25.70 14.92
N ALA A 121 -46.12 25.87 15.37
CA ALA A 121 -47.16 26.68 14.77
C ALA A 121 -47.13 28.10 15.34
#